data_AF-A0A530AYV6-F1
#
_entry.id   AF-A0A530AYV6-F1
#
_cell.length_a   1.000
_cell.length_b   1.000
_cell.length_c   1.000
_cell.angle_alpha   90.00
_cell.angle_beta   90.00
_cell.angle_gamma   90.00
#
_symmetry.space_group_name_H-M   'P 1'
#
loop_
_entity.id
_entity.type
_entity.pdbx_description
1 polymer ?
#
loop_
_entity_poly.entity_id
_entity_poly.type
_entity_poly.pdbx_seq_one_letter_code
_entity_poly.pdbx_strand_id
1 'polypeptide(L)' 'MARRLTAYDLQSAKGSRKWLQLHVDTPAEAAAAVACDIVILSCEPDHNLEAIRQAAPHAF' A
#
# COMPACT_ATOMS: atom_id res chain seq x y z
N MET A 1 -6.68 14.08 4.49
CA MET A 1 -6.81 12.71 5.04
C MET A 1 -6.87 11.74 3.88
N ALA A 2 -5.88 10.85 3.75
CA ALA A 2 -5.82 9.89 2.65
C ALA A 2 -6.87 8.79 2.89
N ARG A 3 -7.83 8.66 1.97
CA ARG A 3 -8.82 7.58 2.00
C ARG A 3 -8.12 6.26 1.68
N ARG A 4 -8.32 5.23 2.50
CA ARG A 4 -7.84 3.87 2.22
C ARG A 4 -8.44 3.38 0.90
N LEU A 5 -7.59 2.96 -0.03
CA LEU A 5 -8.04 2.39 -1.28
C LEU A 5 -8.71 1.04 -1.04
N THR A 6 -9.76 0.78 -1.81
CA THR A 6 -10.50 -0.49 -1.79
C THR A 6 -10.32 -1.22 -3.11
N ALA A 7 -10.63 -2.53 -3.14
CA ALA A 7 -10.64 -3.29 -4.38
C ALA A 7 -11.57 -2.68 -5.44
N TYR A 8 -12.70 -2.08 -5.02
CA TYR A 8 -13.60 -1.36 -5.92
C TYR A 8 -12.91 -0.17 -6.59
N ASP A 9 -12.14 0.62 -5.83
CA ASP A 9 -11.40 1.77 -6.39
C ASP A 9 -10.41 1.31 -7.46
N LEU A 10 -9.63 0.25 -7.17
CA LEU A 10 -8.66 -0.31 -8.11
C LEU A 10 -9.34 -0.84 -9.38
N GLN A 11 -10.46 -1.56 -9.22
CA GLN A 11 -11.22 -2.11 -10.33
C GLN A 11 -11.84 -1.01 -11.19
N SER A 12 -12.44 0.02 -10.58
CA SER A 12 -13.04 1.16 -11.28
C SER A 12 -12.01 1.99 -12.07
N ALA A 13 -10.76 1.99 -11.62
CA ALA A 13 -9.65 2.70 -12.25
C ALA A 13 -8.98 1.89 -13.38
N LYS A 14 -9.45 0.66 -13.64
CA LYS A 14 -8.88 -0.20 -14.69
C LYS A 14 -9.06 0.45 -16.06
N GLY A 15 -7.94 0.66 -16.76
CA GLY A 15 -7.91 1.28 -18.08
C GLY A 15 -7.83 2.81 -18.07
N SER A 16 -8.09 3.47 -16.94
CA SER A 16 -8.00 4.93 -16.80
C SER A 16 -6.78 5.39 -15.99
N ARG A 17 -6.28 4.54 -15.08
CA ARG A 17 -5.12 4.83 -14.24
C ARG A 17 -4.16 3.65 -14.18
N LYS A 18 -2.86 3.96 -14.15
CA LYS A 18 -1.81 2.99 -13.80
C LYS A 18 -1.47 3.14 -12.33
N TRP A 19 -1.26 2.01 -11.67
CA TRP A 19 -0.86 1.95 -10.26
C TRP A 19 0.57 1.44 -10.18
N LEU A 20 1.41 2.10 -9.40
CA LEU A 20 2.72 1.59 -9.03
C LEU A 20 2.55 0.70 -7.79
N GLN A 21 2.99 -0.54 -7.89
CA GLN A 21 3.06 -1.48 -6.78
C GLN A 21 4.51 -1.59 -6.33
N LEU A 22 4.73 -1.57 -5.00
CA LEU A 22 6.04 -1.77 -4.41
C LEU A 22 6.00 -2.92 -3.41
N HIS A 23 7.05 -3.74 -3.43
CA HIS A 23 7.26 -4.77 -2.43
C HIS A 23 8.01 -4.19 -1.23
N VAL A 24 7.55 -4.50 -0.01
CA VAL A 24 8.13 -4.02 1.24
C VAL A 24 8.25 -5.17 2.23
N ASP A 25 9.38 -5.24 2.93
CA ASP A 25 9.69 -6.26 3.93
C ASP A 25 9.60 -5.69 5.35
N THR A 26 9.67 -4.37 5.50
CA THR A 26 9.76 -3.71 6.80
C THR A 26 8.73 -2.58 6.98
N PRO A 27 8.37 -2.23 8.23
CA PRO A 27 7.51 -1.08 8.51
C PRO A 27 8.11 0.25 8.03
N ALA A 28 9.44 0.38 8.05
CA ALA A 28 10.13 1.59 7.61
C ALA A 28 9.99 1.80 6.09
N GLU A 29 10.11 0.74 5.31
CA GLU A 29 9.89 0.78 3.85
C GLU A 29 8.44 1.12 3.51
N ALA A 30 7.48 0.54 4.23
CA ALA A 30 6.06 0.84 4.05
C ALA A 30 5.75 2.33 4.32
N ALA A 31 6.29 2.89 5.40
CA ALA A 31 6.14 4.30 5.72
C ALA A 31 6.78 5.21 4.66
N ALA A 32 7.98 4.85 4.19
CA ALA A 32 8.68 5.59 3.14
C ALA A 32 7.91 5.55 1.80
N ALA A 33 7.33 4.39 1.45
CA ALA A 33 6.53 4.24 0.24
C ALA A 33 5.30 5.15 0.26
N VAL A 34 4.57 5.18 1.38
CA VAL A 34 3.40 6.06 1.56
C VAL A 34 3.77 7.54 1.53
N ALA A 35 4.92 7.92 2.09
CA ALA A 35 5.44 9.29 2.01
C ALA A 35 5.74 9.74 0.57
N CYS A 36 5.95 8.78 -0.34
CA CYS A 36 6.14 8.99 -1.78
C CYS A 36 4.86 8.77 -2.62
N ASP A 37 3.68 8.72 -1.98
CA ASP A 37 2.39 8.44 -2.62
C ASP A 37 2.28 7.05 -3.31
N ILE A 38 3.15 6.11 -2.92
CA ILE A 38 3.08 4.71 -3.35
C ILE A 38 2.21 3.95 -2.36
N VAL A 39 0.98 3.66 -2.79
CA VAL A 39 -0.08 3.17 -1.90
C VAL A 39 -0.55 1.75 -2.22
N ILE A 40 0.01 1.10 -3.23
CA ILE A 40 -0.22 -0.33 -3.50
C ILE A 40 1.03 -1.07 -3.01
N LEU A 41 0.91 -1.77 -1.89
CA LEU A 41 2.03 -2.45 -1.26
C LEU A 41 1.82 -3.97 -1.31
N SER A 42 2.89 -4.70 -1.61
CA SER A 42 2.94 -6.14 -1.40
C SER A 42 3.97 -6.45 -0.33
N CYS A 43 3.66 -7.42 0.54
CA CYS A 43 4.59 -7.93 1.53
C CYS A 43 4.29 -9.41 1.79
N GLU A 44 5.27 -10.12 2.34
CA GLU A 44 5.11 -11.46 2.85
C GLU A 44 4.12 -11.46 4.03
N PRO A 45 3.27 -12.50 4.15
CA PRO A 45 2.41 -12.67 5.31
C PRO A 45 3.20 -13.29 6.48
N ASP A 46 4.19 -12.56 6.98
CA ASP A 46 5.09 -13.00 8.06
C ASP A 46 4.87 -12.19 9.36
N HIS A 47 5.83 -12.30 10.29
CA HIS A 47 5.83 -11.56 11.56
C HIS A 47 5.87 -10.02 11.42
N ASN A 48 6.29 -9.47 10.27
CA ASN A 48 6.31 -8.04 10.03
C ASN A 48 4.97 -7.49 9.54
N LEU A 49 4.05 -8.35 9.08
CA LEU A 49 2.78 -7.95 8.47
C LEU A 49 1.96 -6.96 9.31
N GLU A 50 1.84 -7.21 10.62
CA GLU A 50 1.06 -6.33 11.50
C GLU A 50 1.71 -4.95 11.65
N ALA A 51 3.04 -4.91 11.78
CA ALA A 51 3.78 -3.67 11.90
C ALA A 51 3.78 -2.87 10.58
N ILE A 52 3.86 -3.56 9.43
CA ILE A 52 3.70 -2.97 8.09
C ILE A 52 2.32 -2.34 7.94
N ARG A 53 1.26 -3.03 8.36
CA ARG A 53 -0.12 -2.49 8.34
C ARG A 53 -0.29 -1.25 9.20
N GLN A 54 0.39 -1.19 10.35
CA GLN A 54 0.36 -0.02 11.23
C GLN A 54 1.13 1.17 10.65
N ALA A 55 2.25 0.91 9.95
CA ALA A 55 3.05 1.93 9.31
C ALA A 55 2.40 2.53 8.05
N ALA A 56 1.57 1.74 7.35
CA ALA A 56 0.87 2.16 6.13
C ALA A 56 -0.66 1.88 6.21
N PRO A 57 -1.39 2.50 7.15
CA PRO A 57 -2.79 2.13 7.46
C PRO A 57 -3.79 2.44 6.33
N HIS A 58 -3.37 3.25 5.35
CA HIS A 58 -4.18 3.64 4.20
C HIS A 58 -3.71 3.04 2.88
N ALA A 59 -2.56 2.34 2.88
CA ALA A 59 -2.13 1.57 1.73
C ALA A 59 -3.06 0.37 1.51
N PHE A 60 -3.14 -0.04 0.24
CA PHE A 60 -3.80 -1.24 -0.21
C PHE A 60 -2.85 -2.43 -0.09
#